data_AF-A0A5Z1HMV5-F1
#
_entry.id   AF-A0A5Z1HMV5-F1
#
_cell.length_a   1.000
_cell.length_b   1.000
_cell.length_c   1.000
_cell.angle_alpha   90.00
_cell.angle_beta   90.00
_cell.angle_gamma   90.00
#
_symmetry.space_group_name_H-M   'P 1'
#
loop_
_entity.id
_entity.type
_entity.pdbx_description
1 polymer ?
#
loop_
_entity_poly.entity_id
_entity_poly.type
_entity_poly.pdbx_seq_one_letter_code
_entity_poly.pdbx_strand_id
1 'polypeptide(L)'
;SNTKQIQYKHFFSFKLQSVLIRLSLNKANRIYTHTNIIEVIKQTLGFYQDILHKEIDYSNIHFNYEEQELISQYNESDLDFITRLSHNNGIFFYEDENTIYFCDVYKNVKNKEIEYNPNINNILNQACISSIYKEQSLRTNSFTHSSINANTPLNLLSLHSSKVPYEQELNNKACYNEHFYESEYSFTKSIDLKTKPSLKEKRALVLNESLLAKSNIYHLSLGDFITLNYKEFNHQEEIKNQDEEKQDKASLLKDFIIIANTQILIDDAILANSINTNDHLNLKDLNLSKSYSNTLTLLKKNIIFTPSFKAKPKAPNSTQGIVIGESKDIESERNTIYTDEHGRVKVRINLYANQEELDNNTFITNDIDTNSSNLSSNTYKSYHHTPFLRVASSIASNHSGFFHTPRIGDEVIIS
;
A
#
# COMPACT_ATOMS: atom_id res chain seq x y z
N SER A 1 -15.25 -56.64 0.54
CA SER A 1 -14.58 -55.41 0.06
C SER A 1 -13.69 -54.90 1.18
N ASN A 2 -12.36 -55.02 1.04
CA ASN A 2 -11.38 -54.62 2.06
C ASN A 2 -11.33 -53.09 2.17
N THR A 3 -12.12 -52.52 3.08
CA THR A 3 -11.92 -51.14 3.54
C THR A 3 -10.61 -51.08 4.32
N LYS A 4 -9.57 -50.48 3.75
CA LYS A 4 -8.30 -50.22 4.45
C LYS A 4 -8.61 -49.45 5.74
N GLN A 5 -8.45 -50.09 6.89
CA GLN A 5 -8.55 -49.43 8.19
C GLN A 5 -7.38 -48.46 8.34
N ILE A 6 -7.68 -47.17 8.49
CA ILE A 6 -6.69 -46.14 8.77
C ILE A 6 -6.26 -46.33 10.23
N GLN A 7 -5.02 -46.78 10.49
CA GLN A 7 -4.51 -47.00 11.85
C GLN A 7 -4.14 -45.71 12.58
N TYR A 8 -3.83 -44.63 11.85
CA TYR A 8 -3.39 -43.36 12.43
C TYR A 8 -4.04 -42.17 11.73
N LYS A 9 -4.50 -41.20 12.52
CA LYS A 9 -5.00 -39.90 12.06
C LYS A 9 -3.92 -38.85 12.31
N HIS A 10 -3.54 -38.12 11.27
CA HIS A 10 -2.62 -36.99 11.39
C HIS A 10 -3.39 -35.70 11.12
N PHE A 11 -3.28 -34.76 12.05
CA PHE A 11 -3.87 -33.43 11.92
C PHE A 11 -2.77 -32.44 11.53
N PHE A 12 -3.02 -31.67 10.48
CA PHE A 12 -2.08 -30.66 10.00
C PHE A 12 -2.75 -29.29 10.04
N SER A 13 -1.95 -28.26 10.29
CA SER A 13 -2.37 -26.86 10.18
C SER A 13 -1.39 -26.15 9.26
N PHE A 14 -1.93 -25.46 8.26
CA PHE A 14 -1.15 -24.70 7.29
C PHE A 14 -1.72 -23.29 7.20
N LYS A 15 -0.82 -22.32 7.04
CA LYS A 15 -1.18 -20.92 6.78
C LYS A 15 -0.74 -20.56 5.37
N LEU A 16 -1.70 -20.33 4.49
CA LEU A 16 -1.44 -19.80 3.15
C LEU A 16 -1.38 -18.27 3.25
N GLN A 17 -0.41 -17.67 2.55
CA GLN A 17 -0.19 -16.22 2.51
C GLN A 17 0.14 -15.79 1.07
N SER A 18 -0.03 -14.50 0.79
CA SER A 18 0.38 -13.93 -0.50
C SER A 18 1.84 -14.24 -0.81
N VAL A 19 2.13 -14.46 -2.09
CA VAL A 19 3.51 -14.62 -2.61
C VAL A 19 4.41 -13.44 -2.25
N LEU A 20 3.83 -12.24 -2.08
CA LEU A 20 4.53 -11.04 -1.65
C LEU A 20 5.17 -11.16 -0.26
N ILE A 21 4.72 -12.09 0.60
CA ILE A 21 5.33 -12.29 1.92
C ILE A 21 6.81 -12.68 1.84
N ARG A 22 7.26 -13.27 0.73
CA ARG A 22 8.68 -13.60 0.53
C ARG A 22 9.56 -12.35 0.55
N LEU A 23 9.03 -11.23 0.06
CA LEU A 23 9.70 -9.92 0.06
C LEU A 23 9.74 -9.29 1.47
N SER A 24 9.10 -9.88 2.48
CA SER A 24 9.24 -9.44 3.87
C SER A 24 10.45 -10.06 4.57
N LEU A 25 11.13 -11.03 3.93
CA LEU A 25 12.23 -11.78 4.52
C LEU A 25 13.59 -11.14 4.28
N ASN A 26 13.68 -10.20 3.34
CA ASN A 26 14.91 -9.46 3.07
C ASN A 26 14.94 -8.14 3.84
N LYS A 27 16.10 -7.50 3.81
CA LYS A 27 16.28 -6.08 4.15
C LYS A 27 17.26 -5.50 3.15
N ALA A 28 16.95 -4.32 2.63
CA ALA A 28 17.79 -3.69 1.64
C ALA A 28 17.99 -2.20 1.93
N ASN A 29 19.04 -1.66 1.30
CA ASN A 29 19.36 -0.24 1.28
C ASN A 29 19.52 0.19 -0.17
N ARG A 30 18.62 1.03 -0.69
CA ARG A 30 18.67 1.53 -2.08
C ARG A 30 18.38 3.02 -2.14
N ILE A 31 19.06 3.73 -3.03
CA ILE A 31 18.79 5.11 -3.39
C ILE A 31 18.37 5.12 -4.85
N TYR A 32 17.19 5.67 -5.11
CA TYR A 32 16.72 5.98 -6.44
C TYR A 32 16.70 7.49 -6.60
N THR A 33 17.29 8.00 -7.67
CA THR A 33 17.31 9.43 -7.97
C THR A 33 16.55 9.72 -9.24
N HIS A 34 15.93 10.90 -9.31
CA HIS A 34 15.24 11.41 -10.50
C HIS A 34 14.26 10.39 -11.12
N THR A 35 13.45 9.75 -10.29
CA THR A 35 12.47 8.75 -10.72
C THR A 35 11.15 8.94 -9.98
N ASN A 36 10.06 8.42 -10.55
CA ASN A 36 8.78 8.38 -9.87
C ASN A 36 8.63 7.10 -9.03
N ILE A 37 7.68 7.13 -8.10
CA ILE A 37 7.38 6.04 -7.17
C ILE A 37 6.91 4.75 -7.87
N ILE A 38 6.20 4.85 -8.99
CA ILE A 38 5.68 3.69 -9.74
C ILE A 38 6.83 2.91 -10.38
N GLU A 39 7.78 3.62 -10.98
CA GLU A 39 8.96 3.01 -11.58
C GLU A 39 9.86 2.37 -10.53
N VAL A 40 9.93 2.92 -9.31
CA VAL A 40 10.63 2.28 -8.18
C VAL A 40 9.94 1.01 -7.74
N ILE A 41 8.60 1.01 -7.65
CA ILE A 41 7.82 -0.20 -7.32
C ILE A 41 8.04 -1.29 -8.38
N LYS A 42 7.97 -0.94 -9.67
CA LYS A 42 8.25 -1.86 -10.79
C LYS A 42 9.66 -2.43 -10.72
N GLN A 43 10.67 -1.58 -10.50
CA GLN A 43 12.06 -2.01 -10.37
C GLN A 43 12.24 -2.98 -9.20
N THR A 44 11.65 -2.67 -8.04
CA THR A 44 11.76 -3.51 -6.84
C THR A 44 11.07 -4.86 -7.05
N LEU A 45 9.90 -4.90 -7.68
CA LEU A 45 9.20 -6.15 -7.99
C LEU A 45 9.89 -6.95 -9.11
N GLY A 46 10.57 -6.27 -10.03
CA GLY A 46 11.32 -6.88 -11.13
C GLY A 46 12.43 -7.83 -10.65
N PHE A 47 13.00 -7.60 -9.46
CA PHE A 47 13.95 -8.54 -8.83
C PHE A 47 13.36 -9.93 -8.58
N TYR A 48 12.03 -10.05 -8.51
CA TYR A 48 11.32 -11.24 -8.05
C TYR A 48 10.38 -11.84 -9.09
N GLN A 49 10.42 -11.40 -10.35
CA GLN A 49 9.49 -11.82 -11.39
C GLN A 49 9.39 -13.35 -11.53
N ASP A 50 10.53 -14.05 -11.44
CA ASP A 50 10.61 -15.51 -11.56
C ASP A 50 10.07 -16.27 -10.35
N ILE A 51 9.93 -15.62 -9.20
CA ILE A 51 9.51 -16.25 -7.92
C ILE A 51 8.04 -15.91 -7.60
N LEU A 52 7.57 -14.75 -8.06
CA LEU A 52 6.20 -14.32 -7.80
C LEU A 52 5.17 -15.19 -8.54
N HIS A 53 5.51 -15.67 -9.74
CA HIS A 53 4.63 -16.47 -10.61
C HIS A 53 3.21 -15.87 -10.77
N LYS A 54 3.11 -14.54 -10.75
CA LYS A 54 1.87 -13.77 -10.92
C LYS A 54 2.12 -12.61 -11.87
N GLU A 55 1.10 -12.26 -12.64
CA GLU A 55 1.11 -11.03 -13.42
C GLU A 55 0.99 -9.82 -12.48
N ILE A 56 1.61 -8.70 -12.85
CA ILE A 56 1.53 -7.45 -12.09
C ILE A 56 0.84 -6.41 -12.95
N ASP A 57 -0.33 -5.96 -12.51
CA ASP A 57 -1.19 -5.05 -13.25
C ASP A 57 -1.15 -3.64 -12.64
N TYR A 58 -0.82 -2.65 -13.48
CA TYR A 58 -0.78 -1.22 -13.16
C TYR A 58 -1.84 -0.42 -13.94
N SER A 59 -2.77 -1.07 -14.65
CA SER A 59 -3.75 -0.44 -15.54
C SER A 59 -4.71 0.53 -14.83
N ASN A 60 -4.94 0.34 -13.52
CA ASN A 60 -5.81 1.18 -12.70
C ASN A 60 -5.01 2.18 -11.86
N ILE A 61 -3.86 2.61 -12.38
CA ILE A 61 -3.10 3.77 -11.90
C ILE A 61 -3.35 4.92 -12.88
N HIS A 62 -4.24 5.82 -12.50
CA HIS A 62 -4.70 6.92 -13.35
C HIS A 62 -4.07 8.27 -12.98
N PHE A 63 -3.60 8.43 -11.75
CA PHE A 63 -2.92 9.64 -11.33
C PHE A 63 -1.50 9.70 -11.90
N ASN A 64 -1.08 10.93 -12.21
CA ASN A 64 0.30 11.19 -12.59
C ASN A 64 1.14 11.40 -11.33
N TYR A 65 2.11 10.50 -11.09
CA TYR A 65 3.02 10.59 -9.96
C TYR A 65 4.26 11.38 -10.35
N GLU A 66 4.51 12.48 -9.65
CA GLU A 66 5.66 13.33 -9.92
C GLU A 66 6.98 12.58 -9.71
N GLU A 67 7.95 12.92 -10.54
CA GLU A 67 9.30 12.44 -10.38
C GLU A 67 9.91 13.03 -9.10
N GLN A 68 10.55 12.22 -8.28
CA GLN A 68 11.21 12.65 -7.05
C GLN A 68 12.74 12.66 -7.23
N GLU A 69 13.40 13.67 -6.66
CA GLU A 69 14.86 13.76 -6.71
C GLU A 69 15.52 12.64 -5.88
N LEU A 70 14.88 12.20 -4.80
CA LEU A 70 15.37 11.14 -3.93
C LEU A 70 14.24 10.26 -3.40
N ILE A 71 14.32 8.96 -3.69
CA ILE A 71 13.56 7.91 -3.02
C ILE A 71 14.57 6.96 -2.39
N SER A 72 14.48 6.78 -1.07
CA SER A 72 15.36 5.85 -0.36
C SER A 72 14.60 4.70 0.28
N GLN A 73 15.18 3.52 0.16
CA GLN A 73 14.91 2.34 0.98
C GLN A 73 16.04 2.23 2.01
N TYR A 74 15.72 2.16 3.29
CA TYR A 74 16.75 2.05 4.34
C TYR A 74 16.35 1.05 5.42
N ASN A 75 17.11 -0.03 5.54
CA ASN A 75 16.95 -1.07 6.57
C ASN A 75 15.50 -1.56 6.72
N GLU A 76 14.79 -1.64 5.61
CA GLU A 76 13.42 -2.13 5.51
C GLU A 76 13.35 -3.21 4.42
N SER A 77 12.38 -4.12 4.56
CA SER A 77 12.16 -5.17 3.57
C SER A 77 11.62 -4.60 2.26
N ASP A 78 11.74 -5.33 1.15
CA ASP A 78 11.21 -4.88 -0.14
C ASP A 78 9.68 -4.79 -0.08
N LEU A 79 9.02 -5.67 0.69
CA LEU A 79 7.59 -5.58 0.94
C LEU A 79 7.23 -4.32 1.73
N ASP A 80 7.95 -4.01 2.81
CA ASP A 80 7.69 -2.80 3.60
C ASP A 80 7.93 -1.53 2.78
N PHE A 81 8.98 -1.54 1.95
CA PHE A 81 9.32 -0.46 1.04
C PHE A 81 8.21 -0.18 0.02
N ILE A 82 7.79 -1.22 -0.72
CA ILE A 82 6.70 -1.13 -1.71
C ILE A 82 5.39 -0.71 -1.03
N THR A 83 5.08 -1.30 0.13
CA THR A 83 3.88 -0.95 0.90
C THR A 83 3.91 0.50 1.33
N ARG A 84 5.06 1.00 1.81
CA ARG A 84 5.24 2.38 2.23
C ARG A 84 5.12 3.35 1.07
N LEU A 85 5.78 3.08 -0.05
CA LEU A 85 5.68 3.92 -1.25
C LEU A 85 4.25 3.95 -1.78
N SER A 86 3.60 2.80 -1.87
CA SER A 86 2.22 2.69 -2.37
C SER A 86 1.26 3.45 -1.45
N HIS A 87 1.22 3.09 -0.16
CA HIS A 87 0.23 3.63 0.77
C HIS A 87 0.39 5.13 1.00
N ASN A 88 1.62 5.62 1.13
CA ASN A 88 1.88 7.04 1.40
C ASN A 88 1.57 7.93 0.19
N ASN A 89 1.36 7.34 -1.00
CA ASN A 89 0.95 8.00 -2.23
C ASN A 89 -0.48 7.60 -2.67
N GLY A 90 -1.25 6.95 -1.80
CA GLY A 90 -2.66 6.63 -2.04
C GLY A 90 -2.91 5.42 -2.93
N ILE A 91 -1.88 4.63 -3.22
CA ILE A 91 -1.99 3.40 -4.00
C ILE A 91 -2.29 2.25 -3.02
N PHE A 92 -3.35 1.52 -3.31
CA PHE A 92 -3.65 0.25 -2.68
C PHE A 92 -3.34 -0.88 -3.65
N PHE A 93 -3.07 -2.07 -3.12
CA PHE A 93 -2.86 -3.24 -3.93
C PHE A 93 -3.52 -4.46 -3.30
N TYR A 94 -3.93 -5.38 -4.15
CA TYR A 94 -4.56 -6.64 -3.79
C TYR A 94 -4.21 -7.69 -4.84
N GLU A 95 -4.52 -8.96 -4.57
CA GLU A 95 -4.23 -10.05 -5.49
C GLU A 95 -5.45 -10.95 -5.67
N ASP A 96 -5.53 -11.55 -6.85
CA ASP A 96 -6.35 -12.73 -7.10
C ASP A 96 -5.46 -13.97 -7.30
N GLU A 97 -6.01 -15.02 -7.90
CA GLU A 97 -5.29 -16.27 -8.19
C GLU A 97 -4.02 -16.03 -9.02
N ASN A 98 -4.10 -15.14 -10.03
CA ASN A 98 -3.08 -15.01 -11.08
C ASN A 98 -2.39 -13.65 -11.09
N THR A 99 -3.02 -12.60 -10.56
CA THR A 99 -2.60 -11.21 -10.77
C THR A 99 -2.51 -10.44 -9.46
N ILE A 100 -1.50 -9.58 -9.35
CA ILE A 100 -1.35 -8.56 -8.30
C ILE A 100 -1.67 -7.21 -8.93
N TYR A 101 -2.69 -6.54 -8.41
CA TYR A 101 -3.16 -5.26 -8.92
C TYR A 101 -2.64 -4.12 -8.05
N PHE A 102 -2.00 -3.13 -8.65
CA PHE A 102 -1.75 -1.83 -8.03
C PHE A 102 -2.76 -0.81 -8.58
N CYS A 103 -3.40 -0.08 -7.69
CA CYS A 103 -4.56 0.75 -8.01
C CYS A 103 -4.54 2.07 -7.22
N ASP A 104 -4.85 3.18 -7.89
CA ASP A 104 -5.23 4.45 -7.25
C ASP A 104 -6.73 4.77 -7.44
N VAL A 105 -7.37 4.05 -8.34
CA VAL A 105 -8.81 4.02 -8.58
C VAL A 105 -9.29 2.56 -8.62
N TYR A 106 -10.59 2.35 -8.41
CA TYR A 106 -11.12 1.00 -8.55
C TYR A 106 -11.19 0.57 -10.02
N LYS A 107 -10.90 -0.71 -10.24
CA LYS A 107 -11.18 -1.39 -11.51
C LYS A 107 -12.68 -1.32 -11.79
N ASN A 108 -13.05 -0.94 -13.01
CA ASN A 108 -14.47 -0.88 -13.37
C ASN A 108 -15.01 -2.30 -13.57
N VAL A 109 -15.84 -2.78 -12.63
CA VAL A 109 -16.45 -4.11 -12.67
C VAL A 109 -17.97 -3.97 -12.50
N LYS A 110 -18.73 -4.85 -13.15
CA LYS A 110 -20.20 -4.88 -13.02
C LYS A 110 -20.61 -5.17 -11.57
N ASN A 111 -21.62 -4.45 -11.09
CA ASN A 111 -22.20 -4.71 -9.78
C ASN A 111 -22.86 -6.08 -9.73
N LYS A 112 -22.67 -6.80 -8.62
CA LYS A 112 -23.37 -8.04 -8.27
C LYS A 112 -24.60 -7.70 -7.42
N GLU A 113 -25.78 -8.13 -7.85
CA GLU A 113 -27.00 -7.96 -7.06
C GLU A 113 -27.03 -8.99 -5.92
N ILE A 114 -27.23 -8.52 -4.70
CA ILE A 114 -27.23 -9.36 -3.50
C ILE A 114 -28.49 -9.12 -2.69
N GLU A 115 -29.17 -10.19 -2.34
CA GLU A 115 -30.35 -10.16 -1.48
C GLU A 115 -29.95 -9.88 -0.02
N TYR A 116 -30.70 -8.98 0.63
CA TYR A 116 -30.64 -8.78 2.07
C TYR A 116 -31.80 -9.49 2.77
N ASN A 117 -31.50 -10.38 3.72
CA ASN A 117 -32.50 -11.13 4.47
C ASN A 117 -32.19 -11.09 5.99
N PRO A 118 -32.90 -10.26 6.77
CA PRO A 118 -32.64 -10.11 8.20
C PRO A 118 -33.14 -11.28 9.06
N ASN A 119 -33.76 -12.31 8.45
CA ASN A 119 -34.27 -13.46 9.20
C ASN A 119 -33.13 -14.31 9.76
N ILE A 120 -32.99 -14.29 11.08
CA ILE A 120 -31.96 -15.02 11.85
C ILE A 120 -31.98 -16.51 11.56
N ASN A 121 -33.15 -17.10 11.32
CA ASN A 121 -33.30 -18.53 11.15
C ASN A 121 -33.02 -18.99 9.71
N ASN A 122 -32.92 -18.06 8.74
CA ASN A 122 -32.74 -18.28 7.29
C ASN A 122 -33.06 -19.73 6.84
N ILE A 123 -34.31 -20.16 7.05
CA ILE A 123 -34.68 -21.59 7.06
C ILE A 123 -34.39 -22.26 5.71
N LEU A 124 -34.41 -21.47 4.63
CA LEU A 124 -34.15 -21.90 3.26
C LEU A 124 -32.66 -21.83 2.87
N ASN A 125 -31.78 -21.43 3.78
CA ASN A 125 -30.35 -21.17 3.53
C ASN A 125 -30.10 -20.33 2.26
N GLN A 126 -30.95 -19.33 2.02
CA GLN A 126 -30.79 -18.44 0.88
C GLN A 126 -29.44 -17.72 0.99
N ALA A 127 -28.73 -17.57 -0.12
CA ALA A 127 -27.50 -16.82 -0.20
C ALA A 127 -27.83 -15.31 -0.08
N CYS A 128 -27.46 -14.69 1.04
CA CYS A 128 -27.84 -13.33 1.37
C CYS A 128 -26.83 -12.65 2.32
N ILE A 129 -26.96 -11.34 2.45
CA ILE A 129 -26.44 -10.61 3.61
C ILE A 129 -27.53 -10.61 4.69
N SER A 130 -27.19 -11.04 5.90
CA SER A 130 -28.15 -11.21 6.99
C SER A 130 -28.15 -10.06 7.99
N SER A 131 -27.02 -9.37 8.15
CA SER A 131 -26.94 -8.20 9.02
C SER A 131 -25.84 -7.25 8.59
N ILE A 132 -26.00 -5.97 8.93
CA ILE A 132 -25.05 -4.89 8.66
C ILE A 132 -24.90 -4.08 9.95
N TYR A 133 -23.67 -3.78 10.33
CA TYR A 133 -23.32 -3.00 11.51
C TYR A 133 -22.34 -1.89 11.11
N LYS A 134 -22.46 -0.73 11.76
CA LYS A 134 -21.51 0.36 11.63
C LYS A 134 -20.71 0.47 12.92
N GLU A 135 -19.39 0.39 12.81
CA GLU A 135 -18.49 0.70 13.91
C GLU A 135 -17.97 2.13 13.77
N GLN A 136 -17.96 2.87 14.87
CA GLN A 136 -17.47 4.24 14.91
C GLN A 136 -16.46 4.41 16.03
N SER A 137 -15.42 5.19 15.78
CA SER A 137 -14.44 5.57 16.79
C SER A 137 -13.94 6.99 16.55
N LEU A 138 -13.59 7.70 17.62
CA LEU A 138 -12.95 9.02 17.54
C LEU A 138 -11.52 8.92 16.98
N ARG A 139 -11.15 9.86 16.12
CA ARG A 139 -9.90 9.98 15.36
C ARG A 139 -9.62 11.45 15.02
N THR A 140 -8.48 11.71 14.40
CA THR A 140 -8.15 13.02 13.84
C THR A 140 -9.04 13.36 12.64
N ASN A 141 -9.45 14.63 12.54
CA ASN A 141 -10.36 15.12 11.48
C ASN A 141 -9.92 16.45 10.86
N SER A 142 -8.80 17.01 11.33
CA SER A 142 -8.09 18.09 10.68
C SER A 142 -6.64 17.69 10.50
N PHE A 143 -6.04 18.09 9.38
CA PHE A 143 -4.68 17.74 9.02
C PHE A 143 -3.93 18.96 8.53
N THR A 144 -2.72 19.14 9.04
CA THR A 144 -1.82 20.22 8.65
C THR A 144 -0.51 19.64 8.18
N HIS A 145 -0.03 20.10 7.02
CA HIS A 145 1.28 19.75 6.49
C HIS A 145 2.08 21.03 6.26
N SER A 146 3.24 21.12 6.90
CA SER A 146 4.16 22.25 6.72
C SER A 146 5.55 21.80 6.33
N SER A 147 6.25 22.67 5.63
CA SER A 147 7.63 22.49 5.19
C SER A 147 8.31 23.85 5.02
N ILE A 148 9.61 23.84 4.74
CA ILE A 148 10.38 25.03 4.36
C ILE A 148 10.78 24.91 2.90
N ASN A 149 10.96 26.03 2.20
CA ASN A 149 11.58 25.96 0.89
C ASN A 149 13.10 25.73 1.04
N ALA A 150 13.64 24.69 0.40
CA ALA A 150 15.05 24.34 0.49
C ALA A 150 15.97 25.48 -0.01
N ASN A 151 15.63 26.10 -1.14
CA ASN A 151 16.39 27.18 -1.76
C ASN A 151 16.17 28.52 -1.00
N THR A 152 14.98 28.75 -0.48
CA THR A 152 14.63 29.96 0.28
C THR A 152 14.03 29.63 1.67
N PRO A 153 14.87 29.23 2.65
CA PRO A 153 14.41 28.67 3.93
C PRO A 153 13.71 29.66 4.87
N LEU A 154 13.65 30.95 4.51
CA LEU A 154 12.95 31.98 5.28
C LEU A 154 11.43 31.81 5.26
N ASN A 155 10.89 31.19 4.20
CA ASN A 155 9.45 31.05 4.01
C ASN A 155 8.98 29.69 4.50
N LEU A 156 8.14 29.69 5.55
CA LEU A 156 7.39 28.51 5.97
C LEU A 156 6.21 28.30 5.02
N LEU A 157 6.17 27.13 4.40
CA LEU A 157 5.04 26.67 3.61
C LEU A 157 4.13 25.83 4.52
N SER A 158 2.83 26.07 4.49
CA SER A 158 1.87 25.30 5.29
C SER A 158 0.53 25.19 4.57
N LEU A 159 -0.04 23.99 4.58
CA LEU A 159 -1.38 23.71 4.09
C LEU A 159 -2.20 23.08 5.20
N HIS A 160 -3.35 23.69 5.51
CA HIS A 160 -4.35 23.16 6.41
C HIS A 160 -5.51 22.57 5.62
N SER A 161 -5.94 21.38 5.99
CA SER A 161 -7.09 20.70 5.41
C SER A 161 -8.04 20.27 6.51
N SER A 162 -9.27 20.81 6.47
CA SER A 162 -10.35 20.48 7.41
C SER A 162 -11.60 20.12 6.64
N LYS A 163 -11.89 18.83 6.47
CA LYS A 163 -13.01 18.39 5.63
C LYS A 163 -13.76 17.15 6.10
N VAL A 164 -13.40 16.53 7.22
CA VAL A 164 -14.05 15.28 7.65
C VAL A 164 -14.98 15.53 8.85
N PRO A 165 -16.28 15.74 8.63
CA PRO A 165 -17.24 15.80 9.73
C PRO A 165 -17.35 14.43 10.42
N TYR A 166 -17.47 14.43 11.75
CA TYR A 166 -17.73 13.20 12.52
C TYR A 166 -19.17 12.75 12.33
N GLU A 167 -20.12 13.60 12.74
CA GLU A 167 -21.56 13.46 12.55
C GLU A 167 -22.21 14.83 12.80
N GLN A 168 -23.41 15.04 12.24
CA GLN A 168 -24.25 16.20 12.58
C GLN A 168 -24.65 16.22 14.08
N GLU A 169 -24.78 15.04 14.71
CA GLU A 169 -25.27 14.89 16.10
C GLU A 169 -24.21 15.11 17.18
N LEU A 170 -22.92 14.86 16.88
CA LEU A 170 -21.77 15.17 17.75
C LEU A 170 -21.37 16.67 17.74
N ASN A 171 -22.29 17.51 17.25
CA ASN A 171 -22.24 18.96 17.31
C ASN A 171 -21.10 19.62 16.50
N ASN A 172 -20.47 18.93 15.53
CA ASN A 172 -19.49 19.47 14.56
C ASN A 172 -18.39 20.41 15.11
N LYS A 173 -18.16 20.45 16.43
CA LYS A 173 -17.30 21.44 17.11
C LYS A 173 -15.93 20.89 17.49
N ALA A 174 -15.81 19.57 17.65
CA ALA A 174 -14.55 18.95 18.02
C ALA A 174 -13.62 18.86 16.80
N CYS A 175 -12.52 19.63 16.84
CA CYS A 175 -11.45 19.63 15.85
C CYS A 175 -10.20 19.02 16.48
N TYR A 176 -9.82 17.83 16.02
CA TYR A 176 -8.59 17.14 16.40
C TYR A 176 -7.61 17.24 15.23
N ASN A 177 -6.70 18.22 15.33
CA ASN A 177 -5.69 18.46 14.30
C ASN A 177 -4.48 17.56 14.48
N GLU A 178 -4.08 16.89 13.40
CA GLU A 178 -2.80 16.19 13.29
C GLU A 178 -1.86 17.01 12.40
N HIS A 179 -0.76 17.47 12.99
CA HIS A 179 0.27 18.22 12.29
C HIS A 179 1.42 17.32 11.85
N PHE A 180 1.89 17.53 10.62
CA PHE A 180 3.07 16.90 10.07
C PHE A 180 4.02 17.96 9.51
N TYR A 181 5.30 17.83 9.85
CA TYR A 181 6.38 18.65 9.30
C TYR A 181 7.33 17.79 8.48
N GLU A 182 7.64 18.24 7.26
CA GLU A 182 8.63 17.62 6.38
C GLU A 182 9.69 18.66 6.00
N SER A 183 10.97 18.34 6.17
CA SER A 183 12.04 19.19 5.65
C SER A 183 12.21 18.95 4.16
N GLU A 184 12.06 20.00 3.34
CA GLU A 184 12.38 19.91 1.92
C GLU A 184 13.90 19.83 1.71
N TYR A 185 14.33 18.86 0.92
CA TYR A 185 15.74 18.66 0.57
C TYR A 185 16.05 19.13 -0.86
N SER A 186 15.03 19.18 -1.72
CA SER A 186 15.16 19.45 -3.14
C SER A 186 15.23 20.95 -3.42
N PHE A 187 16.22 21.39 -4.20
CA PHE A 187 16.38 22.79 -4.58
C PHE A 187 15.60 23.14 -5.86
N THR A 188 15.16 22.13 -6.61
CA THR A 188 14.57 22.29 -7.95
C THR A 188 13.08 21.99 -7.97
N LYS A 189 12.61 21.08 -7.12
CA LYS A 189 11.20 20.66 -7.00
C LYS A 189 10.61 21.20 -5.70
N SER A 190 9.38 21.71 -5.79
CA SER A 190 8.60 22.14 -4.64
C SER A 190 7.93 20.96 -3.92
N ILE A 191 7.86 21.05 -2.59
CA ILE A 191 7.23 20.07 -1.73
C ILE A 191 5.71 20.01 -1.91
N ASP A 192 5.18 18.81 -2.06
CA ASP A 192 3.75 18.57 -2.12
C ASP A 192 3.12 18.58 -0.72
N LEU A 193 2.52 19.71 -0.38
CA LEU A 193 1.80 19.85 0.89
C LEU A 193 0.37 19.30 0.85
N LYS A 194 -0.17 18.94 -0.33
CA LYS A 194 -1.59 18.60 -0.51
C LYS A 194 -1.87 17.11 -0.39
N THR A 195 -1.04 16.26 -1.00
CA THR A 195 -1.33 14.82 -1.07
C THR A 195 -1.47 14.20 0.30
N LYS A 196 -0.56 14.48 1.22
CA LYS A 196 -0.57 13.85 2.55
C LYS A 196 -1.81 14.21 3.38
N PRO A 197 -2.18 15.49 3.58
CA PRO A 197 -3.47 15.83 4.19
C PRO A 197 -4.66 15.21 3.46
N SER A 198 -4.72 15.27 2.13
CA SER A 198 -5.84 14.74 1.36
C SER A 198 -6.02 13.23 1.53
N LEU A 199 -4.93 12.46 1.54
CA LEU A 199 -4.98 11.02 1.77
C LEU A 199 -5.38 10.68 3.23
N LYS A 200 -4.93 11.46 4.21
CA LYS A 200 -5.37 11.28 5.61
C LYS A 200 -6.86 11.57 5.76
N GLU A 201 -7.39 12.58 5.07
CA GLU A 201 -8.83 12.85 5.02
C GLU A 201 -9.60 11.69 4.39
N LYS A 202 -9.18 11.23 3.21
CA LYS A 202 -9.80 10.08 2.54
C LYS A 202 -9.75 8.83 3.43
N ARG A 203 -8.64 8.59 4.14
CA ARG A 203 -8.53 7.49 5.10
C ARG A 203 -9.50 7.61 6.27
N ALA A 204 -9.64 8.80 6.85
CA ALA A 204 -10.61 9.05 7.91
C ALA A 204 -12.04 8.81 7.42
N LEU A 205 -12.38 9.25 6.19
CA LEU A 205 -13.67 8.97 5.55
C LEU A 205 -13.91 7.47 5.36
N VAL A 206 -12.92 6.72 4.84
CA VAL A 206 -13.01 5.26 4.68
C VAL A 206 -13.33 4.57 6.01
N LEU A 207 -12.69 5.01 7.09
CA LEU A 207 -12.89 4.43 8.42
C LEU A 207 -14.21 4.84 9.09
N ASN A 208 -14.81 5.98 8.70
CA ASN A 208 -16.08 6.45 9.22
C ASN A 208 -17.27 5.87 8.46
N GLU A 209 -17.09 5.56 7.18
CA GLU A 209 -18.13 5.08 6.27
C GLU A 209 -18.07 3.57 5.99
N SER A 210 -17.08 2.86 6.52
CA SER A 210 -17.02 1.40 6.44
C SER A 210 -18.12 0.73 7.27
N LEU A 211 -18.72 -0.33 6.73
CA LEU A 211 -19.74 -1.15 7.37
C LEU A 211 -19.27 -2.61 7.46
N LEU A 212 -19.65 -3.31 8.51
CA LEU A 212 -19.43 -4.75 8.66
C LEU A 212 -20.72 -5.50 8.33
N ALA A 213 -20.66 -6.46 7.43
CA ALA A 213 -21.81 -7.25 7.01
C ALA A 213 -21.59 -8.75 7.23
N LYS A 214 -22.57 -9.44 7.81
CA LYS A 214 -22.57 -10.90 7.90
C LYS A 214 -23.27 -11.49 6.70
N SER A 215 -22.67 -12.52 6.10
CA SER A 215 -23.22 -13.18 4.93
C SER A 215 -22.90 -14.69 4.95
N ASN A 216 -23.56 -15.42 4.06
CA ASN A 216 -23.31 -16.82 3.74
C ASN A 216 -23.00 -17.02 2.24
N ILE A 217 -22.61 -15.95 1.53
CA ILE A 217 -22.34 -15.99 0.08
C ILE A 217 -20.86 -16.30 -0.18
N TYR A 218 -20.61 -17.45 -0.80
CA TYR A 218 -19.25 -17.97 -1.02
C TYR A 218 -18.44 -17.24 -2.10
N HIS A 219 -19.06 -16.89 -3.22
CA HIS A 219 -18.40 -16.41 -4.44
C HIS A 219 -18.13 -14.88 -4.47
N LEU A 220 -18.10 -14.26 -3.29
CA LEU A 220 -17.74 -12.85 -3.14
C LEU A 220 -16.23 -12.74 -2.90
N SER A 221 -15.60 -11.85 -3.67
CA SER A 221 -14.18 -11.58 -3.64
C SER A 221 -13.91 -10.14 -3.23
N LEU A 222 -12.68 -9.89 -2.78
CA LEU A 222 -12.18 -8.54 -2.55
C LEU A 222 -12.27 -7.73 -3.85
N GLY A 223 -12.75 -6.48 -3.76
CA GLY A 223 -12.90 -5.58 -4.92
C GLY A 223 -14.21 -5.76 -5.71
N ASP A 224 -15.06 -6.73 -5.36
CA ASP A 224 -16.39 -6.84 -5.98
C ASP A 224 -17.27 -5.64 -5.62
N PHE A 225 -17.94 -5.09 -6.63
CA PHE A 225 -19.04 -4.16 -6.43
C PHE A 225 -20.32 -4.94 -6.18
N ILE A 226 -21.08 -4.53 -5.17
CA ILE A 226 -22.34 -5.15 -4.78
C ILE A 226 -23.44 -4.10 -4.73
N THR A 227 -24.64 -4.49 -5.16
CA THR A 227 -25.86 -3.70 -4.99
C THR A 227 -26.80 -4.50 -4.09
N LEU A 228 -27.16 -3.92 -2.94
CA LEU A 228 -28.06 -4.56 -1.99
C LEU A 228 -29.52 -4.41 -2.44
N ASN A 229 -30.17 -5.53 -2.69
CA ASN A 229 -31.61 -5.59 -2.90
C ASN A 229 -32.31 -5.77 -1.55
N TYR A 230 -33.05 -4.75 -1.14
CA TYR A 230 -33.87 -4.79 0.08
C TYR A 230 -35.30 -4.44 -0.27
N LYS A 231 -36.22 -5.36 0.02
CA LYS A 231 -37.64 -5.21 -0.35
C LYS A 231 -38.30 -3.97 0.26
N GLU A 232 -37.86 -3.48 1.43
CA GLU A 232 -38.38 -2.21 1.99
C GLU A 232 -37.83 -0.96 1.28
N PHE A 233 -36.63 -1.00 0.68
CA PHE A 233 -36.16 0.12 -0.17
C PHE A 233 -37.01 0.23 -1.44
N ASN A 234 -37.50 -0.90 -1.96
CA ASN A 234 -38.35 -0.92 -3.16
C ASN A 234 -39.76 -0.36 -2.88
N HIS A 235 -40.28 -0.51 -1.65
CA HIS A 235 -41.56 0.13 -1.27
C HIS A 235 -41.47 1.66 -1.11
N GLN A 236 -40.28 2.22 -0.86
CA GLN A 236 -40.10 3.68 -0.89
C GLN A 236 -40.03 4.25 -2.32
N GLU A 237 -39.63 3.44 -3.32
CA GLU A 237 -39.66 3.85 -4.73
C GLU A 237 -41.10 3.93 -5.29
N GLU A 238 -42.03 3.12 -4.77
CA GLU A 238 -43.46 3.19 -5.16
C GLU A 238 -44.23 4.34 -4.48
N ILE A 239 -43.68 4.93 -3.40
CA ILE A 239 -44.32 6.04 -2.67
C ILE A 239 -43.47 7.32 -2.82
N LYS A 240 -43.62 7.96 -3.98
CA LYS A 240 -43.58 9.42 -4.28
C LYS A 240 -42.72 9.78 -5.48
N ASN A 241 -43.41 10.01 -6.59
CA ASN A 241 -43.06 11.04 -7.56
C ASN A 241 -43.06 12.40 -6.85
N GLN A 242 -41.90 12.90 -6.46
CA GLN A 242 -41.52 14.31 -6.26
C GLN A 242 -40.20 14.33 -5.45
N ASP A 243 -39.13 14.83 -6.06
CA ASP A 243 -37.77 15.09 -5.53
C ASP A 243 -36.68 14.17 -6.10
N GLU A 244 -36.11 14.55 -7.26
CA GLU A 244 -34.93 13.91 -7.87
C GLU A 244 -33.74 13.80 -6.89
N GLU A 245 -33.57 14.77 -5.97
CA GLU A 245 -32.50 14.75 -4.95
C GLU A 245 -32.64 13.66 -3.86
N LYS A 246 -33.85 13.12 -3.63
CA LYS A 246 -34.06 12.05 -2.64
C LYS A 246 -33.83 10.66 -3.25
N GLN A 247 -34.12 10.48 -4.53
CA GLN A 247 -33.82 9.24 -5.27
C GLN A 247 -32.30 8.99 -5.34
N ASP A 248 -31.50 10.02 -5.64
CA ASP A 248 -30.04 9.90 -5.68
C ASP A 248 -29.43 9.52 -4.31
N LYS A 249 -29.98 10.03 -3.20
CA LYS A 249 -29.51 9.67 -1.85
C LYS A 249 -29.88 8.25 -1.44
N ALA A 250 -31.02 7.73 -1.90
CA ALA A 250 -31.46 6.36 -1.61
C ALA A 250 -30.70 5.32 -2.47
N SER A 251 -30.37 5.64 -3.74
CA SER A 251 -29.52 4.78 -4.58
C SER A 251 -28.08 4.70 -4.08
N LEU A 252 -27.53 5.81 -3.55
CA LEU A 252 -26.19 5.88 -2.96
C LEU A 252 -26.00 4.98 -1.72
N LEU A 253 -27.08 4.52 -1.10
CA LEU A 253 -27.06 3.59 0.05
C LEU A 253 -27.16 2.12 -0.35
N LYS A 254 -27.31 1.81 -1.65
CA LYS A 254 -27.43 0.44 -2.16
C LYS A 254 -26.10 -0.12 -2.68
N ASP A 255 -25.22 0.75 -3.16
CA ASP A 255 -24.00 0.37 -3.88
C ASP A 255 -22.74 0.40 -2.99
N PHE A 256 -22.12 -0.76 -2.84
CA PHE A 256 -20.91 -0.95 -2.04
C PHE A 256 -19.81 -1.65 -2.82
N ILE A 257 -18.59 -1.54 -2.31
CA ILE A 257 -17.45 -2.36 -2.68
C ILE A 257 -16.96 -3.15 -1.47
N ILE A 258 -16.58 -4.41 -1.69
CA ILE A 258 -16.00 -5.27 -0.66
C ILE A 258 -14.51 -4.91 -0.52
N ILE A 259 -14.12 -4.38 0.65
CA ILE A 259 -12.73 -4.01 0.96
C ILE A 259 -12.03 -4.99 1.92
N ALA A 260 -12.78 -5.91 2.52
CA ALA A 260 -12.24 -7.07 3.23
C ALA A 260 -13.29 -8.20 3.27
N ASN A 261 -12.83 -9.44 3.32
CA ASN A 261 -13.68 -10.63 3.41
C ASN A 261 -13.00 -11.68 4.30
N THR A 262 -13.61 -11.99 5.45
CA THR A 262 -13.16 -13.04 6.36
C THR A 262 -14.12 -14.20 6.27
N GLN A 263 -13.65 -15.35 5.80
CA GLN A 263 -14.46 -16.53 5.54
C GLN A 263 -14.16 -17.64 6.55
N ILE A 264 -15.20 -18.34 6.99
CA ILE A 264 -15.10 -19.53 7.84
C ILE A 264 -15.89 -20.65 7.16
N LEU A 265 -15.21 -21.75 6.88
CA LEU A 265 -15.79 -22.98 6.34
C LEU A 265 -15.49 -24.12 7.30
N ILE A 266 -16.54 -24.80 7.74
CA ILE A 266 -16.47 -26.01 8.56
C ILE A 266 -17.16 -27.13 7.77
N ASP A 267 -16.44 -28.20 7.49
CA ASP A 267 -16.95 -29.39 6.79
C ASP A 267 -16.71 -30.63 7.67
N ASP A 268 -17.65 -30.89 8.57
CA ASP A 268 -17.57 -32.05 9.45
C ASP A 268 -17.88 -33.35 8.70
N ALA A 269 -18.54 -33.29 7.54
CA ALA A 269 -18.91 -34.48 6.76
C ALA A 269 -17.68 -35.30 6.30
N ILE A 270 -16.52 -34.65 6.14
CA ILE A 270 -15.25 -35.33 5.82
C ILE A 270 -14.80 -36.21 6.99
N LEU A 271 -15.10 -35.83 8.24
CA LEU A 271 -14.81 -36.67 9.41
C LEU A 271 -15.62 -37.96 9.38
N ALA A 272 -16.89 -37.96 8.93
CA ALA A 272 -17.75 -39.16 8.89
C ALA A 272 -17.08 -40.35 8.20
N ASN A 273 -16.43 -40.09 7.05
CA ASN A 273 -15.79 -41.11 6.22
C ASN A 273 -14.44 -41.59 6.79
N SER A 274 -13.98 -41.00 7.90
CA SER A 274 -12.72 -41.32 8.58
C SER A 274 -12.91 -41.89 10.00
N ILE A 275 -14.16 -42.08 10.45
CA ILE A 275 -14.45 -42.67 11.77
C ILE A 275 -14.21 -44.18 11.70
N ASN A 276 -13.34 -44.69 12.57
CA ASN A 276 -13.14 -46.14 12.72
C ASN A 276 -14.34 -46.70 13.50
N THR A 277 -14.98 -47.75 13.01
CA THR A 277 -16.13 -48.39 13.69
C THR A 277 -15.76 -49.00 15.05
N ASN A 278 -14.46 -49.09 15.35
CA ASN A 278 -13.92 -49.58 16.62
C ASN A 278 -13.63 -48.44 17.62
N ASP A 279 -13.74 -47.17 17.22
CA ASP A 279 -13.71 -46.05 18.16
C ASP A 279 -15.04 -46.07 18.93
N HIS A 280 -15.02 -46.06 20.27
CA HIS A 280 -16.20 -45.95 21.13
C HIS A 280 -16.86 -44.56 21.04
N LEU A 281 -17.13 -44.08 19.83
CA LEU A 281 -17.83 -42.85 19.54
C LEU A 281 -19.30 -43.19 19.32
N ASN A 282 -20.19 -42.48 20.02
CA ASN A 282 -21.63 -42.67 19.90
C ASN A 282 -22.09 -42.08 18.55
N LEU A 283 -22.04 -42.90 17.49
CA LEU A 283 -22.28 -42.53 16.09
C LEU A 283 -23.70 -42.02 15.78
N LYS A 284 -24.66 -42.21 16.70
CA LYS A 284 -26.09 -41.89 16.47
C LYS A 284 -26.41 -40.39 16.51
N ASP A 285 -25.54 -39.56 17.08
CA ASP A 285 -25.79 -38.13 17.31
C ASP A 285 -24.76 -37.19 16.63
N LEU A 286 -23.92 -37.72 15.72
CA LEU A 286 -22.97 -36.90 14.97
C LEU A 286 -23.72 -36.12 13.88
N ASN A 287 -24.21 -34.93 14.23
CA ASN A 287 -24.71 -33.93 13.30
C ASN A 287 -23.54 -33.37 12.47
N LEU A 288 -23.15 -34.13 11.44
CA LEU A 288 -22.12 -33.75 10.49
C LEU A 288 -22.63 -32.55 9.68
N SER A 289 -22.09 -31.37 9.97
CA SER A 289 -22.53 -30.12 9.37
C SER A 289 -21.52 -29.61 8.35
N LYS A 290 -22.01 -29.08 7.23
CA LYS A 290 -21.24 -28.17 6.37
C LYS A 290 -21.77 -26.78 6.63
N SER A 291 -20.95 -25.91 7.20
CA SER A 291 -21.32 -24.52 7.44
C SER A 291 -20.31 -23.58 6.80
N TYR A 292 -20.84 -22.57 6.11
CA TYR A 292 -20.07 -21.47 5.56
C TYR A 292 -20.64 -20.16 6.09
N SER A 293 -19.76 -19.27 6.52
CA SER A 293 -20.12 -17.90 6.85
C SER A 293 -18.98 -16.97 6.51
N ASN A 294 -19.30 -15.73 6.18
CA ASN A 294 -18.31 -14.68 6.01
C ASN A 294 -18.73 -13.36 6.65
N THR A 295 -17.70 -12.62 7.05
CA THR A 295 -17.81 -11.22 7.49
C THR A 295 -17.15 -10.36 6.42
N LEU A 296 -17.95 -9.49 5.81
CA LEU A 296 -17.52 -8.55 4.79
C LEU A 296 -17.30 -7.18 5.42
N THR A 297 -16.26 -6.48 5.01
CA THR A 297 -16.16 -5.03 5.23
C THR A 297 -16.57 -4.33 3.94
N LEU A 298 -17.67 -3.61 3.99
CA LEU A 298 -18.27 -2.88 2.89
C LEU A 298 -17.90 -1.41 2.98
N LEU A 299 -17.66 -0.79 1.83
CA LEU A 299 -17.46 0.65 1.70
C LEU A 299 -18.37 1.18 0.59
N LYS A 300 -18.92 2.38 0.76
CA LYS A 300 -19.76 3.01 -0.28
C LYS A 300 -18.97 3.17 -1.58
N LYS A 301 -19.61 2.89 -2.71
CA LYS A 301 -18.98 2.90 -4.05
C LYS A 301 -18.30 4.21 -4.43
N ASN A 302 -18.82 5.35 -3.97
CA ASN A 302 -18.26 6.68 -4.23
C ASN A 302 -17.01 7.01 -3.41
N ILE A 303 -16.64 6.18 -2.42
CA ILE A 303 -15.45 6.38 -1.58
C ILE A 303 -14.34 5.45 -2.06
N ILE A 304 -13.22 6.05 -2.44
CA ILE A 304 -12.00 5.30 -2.81
C ILE A 304 -11.33 4.79 -1.55
N PHE A 305 -11.05 3.49 -1.51
CA PHE A 305 -10.30 2.86 -0.45
C PHE A 305 -8.93 3.50 -0.37
N THR A 306 -8.63 4.05 0.80
CA THR A 306 -7.33 4.66 1.08
C THR A 306 -6.68 3.84 2.19
N PRO A 307 -5.49 3.29 1.96
CA PRO A 307 -4.80 2.46 2.95
C PRO A 307 -4.21 3.31 4.09
N SER A 308 -3.72 2.65 5.14
CA SER A 308 -3.03 3.34 6.23
C SER A 308 -1.59 3.71 5.86
N PHE A 309 -1.17 4.90 6.26
CA PHE A 309 0.21 5.37 6.11
C PHE A 309 1.20 4.45 6.81
N LYS A 310 2.39 4.31 6.22
CA LYS A 310 3.52 3.57 6.80
C LYS A 310 4.61 4.54 7.22
N ALA A 311 5.17 4.29 8.40
CA ALA A 311 6.27 5.08 8.93
C ALA A 311 7.51 4.90 8.05
N LYS A 312 8.23 6.00 7.80
CA LYS A 312 9.53 5.95 7.14
C LYS A 312 10.57 5.38 8.13
N PRO A 313 11.48 4.49 7.71
CA PRO A 313 12.55 4.03 8.58
C PRO A 313 13.41 5.21 9.05
N LYS A 314 13.90 5.12 10.28
CA LYS A 314 14.78 6.13 10.86
C LYS A 314 16.18 5.96 10.30
N ALA A 315 16.65 6.94 9.53
CA ALA A 315 18.01 7.00 9.00
C ALA A 315 19.07 6.95 10.13
N PRO A 316 20.32 6.51 9.84
CA PRO A 316 21.40 6.59 10.81
C PRO A 316 21.72 8.06 11.11
N ASN A 317 22.20 8.37 12.32
CA ASN A 317 22.52 9.74 12.70
C ASN A 317 23.63 10.36 11.84
N SER A 318 24.55 9.53 11.37
CA SER A 318 25.54 9.88 10.37
C SER A 318 26.03 8.63 9.65
N THR A 319 26.53 8.82 8.44
CA THR A 319 27.18 7.79 7.65
C THR A 319 28.35 8.39 6.87
N GLN A 320 29.18 7.54 6.29
CA GLN A 320 30.30 7.94 5.46
C GLN A 320 29.99 7.68 4.00
N GLY A 321 30.55 8.54 3.15
CA GLY A 321 30.49 8.36 1.71
C GLY A 321 31.67 9.00 1.02
N ILE A 322 31.81 8.70 -0.26
CA ILE A 322 32.88 9.22 -1.11
C ILE A 322 32.27 10.21 -2.09
N VAL A 323 32.85 11.40 -2.22
CA VAL A 323 32.40 12.41 -3.18
C VAL A 323 32.63 11.89 -4.59
N ILE A 324 31.61 12.02 -5.43
CA ILE A 324 31.60 11.54 -6.81
C ILE A 324 31.38 12.68 -7.80
N GLY A 325 31.90 12.50 -9.01
CA GLY A 325 31.75 13.45 -10.09
C GLY A 325 30.67 13.08 -11.10
N GLU A 326 30.89 13.44 -12.36
CA GLU A 326 29.93 13.17 -13.44
C GLU A 326 30.08 11.74 -13.96
N SER A 327 31.32 11.26 -14.08
CA SER A 327 31.63 9.88 -14.45
C SER A 327 31.32 8.90 -13.32
N LYS A 328 31.09 7.63 -13.71
CA LYS A 328 31.05 6.49 -12.78
C LYS A 328 32.44 6.15 -12.22
N ASP A 329 33.51 6.51 -12.95
CA ASP A 329 34.88 6.20 -12.56
C ASP A 329 35.49 7.33 -11.71
N ILE A 330 35.41 7.15 -10.38
CA ILE A 330 35.91 8.08 -9.38
C ILE A 330 37.42 8.34 -9.54
N GLU A 331 38.20 7.33 -9.96
CA GLU A 331 39.65 7.46 -10.05
C GLU A 331 40.07 8.35 -11.21
N SER A 332 39.33 8.34 -12.31
CA SER A 332 39.58 9.20 -13.47
C SER A 332 39.40 10.70 -13.16
N GLU A 333 38.50 11.03 -12.23
CA GLU A 333 38.16 12.40 -11.86
C GLU A 333 38.71 12.80 -10.47
N ARG A 334 39.56 11.97 -9.87
CA ARG A 334 40.11 12.19 -8.52
C ARG A 334 40.76 13.56 -8.41
N ASN A 335 40.56 14.24 -7.27
CA ASN A 335 41.03 15.59 -6.97
C ASN A 335 40.44 16.73 -7.84
N THR A 336 39.43 16.46 -8.65
CA THR A 336 38.66 17.50 -9.34
C THR A 336 37.41 17.90 -8.54
N ILE A 337 36.70 18.95 -8.99
CA ILE A 337 35.51 19.49 -8.30
C ILE A 337 34.31 19.33 -9.22
N TYR A 338 33.24 18.75 -8.70
CA TYR A 338 31.94 18.65 -9.36
C TYR A 338 30.85 19.14 -8.41
N THR A 339 30.25 20.27 -8.75
CA THR A 339 29.30 20.97 -7.88
C THR A 339 28.27 21.75 -8.70
N ASP A 340 27.16 22.10 -8.07
CA ASP A 340 26.14 22.96 -8.67
C ASP A 340 26.34 24.45 -8.26
N GLU A 341 25.40 25.32 -8.67
CA GLU A 341 25.43 26.75 -8.36
C GLU A 341 25.42 27.06 -6.85
N HIS A 342 25.02 26.09 -6.02
CA HIS A 342 24.91 26.23 -4.57
C HIS A 342 26.07 25.58 -3.80
N GLY A 343 27.12 25.09 -4.49
CA GLY A 343 28.26 24.45 -3.84
C GLY A 343 27.95 23.06 -3.27
N ARG A 344 26.86 22.42 -3.72
CA ARG A 344 26.46 21.07 -3.30
C ARG A 344 27.29 20.02 -4.02
N VAL A 345 27.45 18.84 -3.42
CA VAL A 345 28.22 17.73 -4.01
C VAL A 345 27.36 16.46 -4.09
N LYS A 346 27.68 15.57 -5.02
CA LYS A 346 27.11 14.21 -5.04
C LYS A 346 28.02 13.27 -4.27
N VAL A 347 27.43 12.30 -3.59
CA VAL A 347 28.14 11.36 -2.75
C VAL A 347 27.69 9.94 -3.06
N ARG A 348 28.64 9.02 -3.04
CA ARG A 348 28.43 7.58 -3.03
C ARG A 348 28.40 7.10 -1.59
N ILE A 349 27.26 6.63 -1.11
CA ILE A 349 27.11 6.23 0.29
C ILE A 349 27.48 4.76 0.47
N ASN A 350 28.44 4.47 1.35
CA ASN A 350 28.99 3.12 1.56
C ASN A 350 27.92 2.10 1.99
N LEU A 351 26.97 2.53 2.81
CA LEU A 351 25.83 1.74 3.29
C LEU A 351 24.97 1.13 2.17
N TYR A 352 24.95 1.77 0.99
CA TYR A 352 24.14 1.38 -0.16
C TYR A 352 24.96 0.61 -1.21
N ALA A 353 26.29 0.74 -1.19
CA ALA A 353 27.17 0.17 -2.20
C ALA A 353 27.07 -1.36 -2.30
N ASN A 354 27.00 -2.06 -1.16
CA ASN A 354 26.91 -3.52 -1.15
C ASN A 354 25.59 -4.05 -1.75
N GLN A 355 24.50 -3.30 -1.61
CA GLN A 355 23.20 -3.74 -2.14
C GLN A 355 23.20 -3.74 -3.67
N GLU A 356 23.91 -2.80 -4.29
CA GLU A 356 24.02 -2.72 -5.75
C GLU A 356 24.67 -3.96 -6.36
N GLU A 357 25.72 -4.49 -5.73
CA GLU A 357 26.37 -5.72 -6.21
C GLU A 357 25.41 -6.91 -6.17
N LEU A 358 24.61 -7.03 -5.10
CA LEU A 358 23.60 -8.09 -4.96
C LEU A 358 22.49 -7.96 -6.01
N ASP A 359 22.00 -6.74 -6.24
CA ASP A 359 20.94 -6.48 -7.21
C ASP A 359 21.39 -6.72 -8.65
N ASN A 360 22.61 -6.29 -9.00
CA ASN A 360 23.20 -6.49 -10.32
C ASN A 360 23.37 -7.99 -10.63
N ASN A 361 23.81 -8.78 -9.64
CA ASN A 361 23.92 -10.23 -9.81
C ASN A 361 22.54 -10.86 -10.05
N THR A 362 21.50 -10.39 -9.36
CA THR A 362 20.12 -10.89 -9.50
C THR A 362 19.55 -10.58 -10.89
N PHE A 363 19.80 -9.39 -11.43
CA PHE A 363 19.38 -9.07 -12.80
C PHE A 363 20.07 -9.96 -13.84
N ILE A 364 21.39 -10.18 -13.70
CA ILE A 364 22.14 -11.04 -14.62
C ILE A 364 21.60 -12.47 -14.60
N THR A 365 21.27 -13.03 -13.42
CA THR A 365 20.74 -14.40 -13.35
C THR A 365 19.37 -14.53 -14.00
N ASN A 366 18.50 -13.54 -13.84
CA ASN A 366 17.14 -13.58 -14.42
C ASN A 366 17.18 -13.38 -15.95
N ASP A 367 18.12 -12.56 -16.45
CA ASP A 367 18.29 -12.34 -17.91
C ASP A 367 18.88 -13.57 -18.63
N ILE A 368 19.74 -14.37 -17.98
CA ILE A 368 20.36 -15.57 -18.60
C ILE A 368 19.33 -16.63 -18.99
N ASP A 369 18.20 -16.72 -18.28
CA ASP A 369 17.14 -17.70 -18.56
C ASP A 369 16.17 -17.25 -19.68
N THR A 370 16.26 -16.01 -20.15
CA THR A 370 15.51 -15.52 -21.31
C THR A 370 16.46 -15.26 -22.48
N ASN A 371 16.45 -16.14 -23.50
CA ASN A 371 17.10 -15.89 -24.79
C ASN A 371 16.40 -14.73 -25.53
N SER A 372 16.56 -13.51 -25.04
CA SER A 372 16.06 -12.31 -25.69
C SER A 372 17.24 -11.42 -26.08
N SER A 373 17.49 -11.38 -27.38
CA SER A 373 18.44 -10.48 -28.05
C SER A 373 17.98 -9.01 -28.05
N ASN A 374 17.13 -8.61 -27.10
CA ASN A 374 16.67 -7.24 -26.90
C ASN A 374 17.28 -6.71 -25.60
N LEU A 375 18.61 -6.64 -25.58
CA LEU A 375 19.39 -5.94 -24.57
C LEU A 375 19.25 -4.41 -24.78
N SER A 376 18.02 -3.90 -24.83
CA SER A 376 17.77 -2.47 -24.92
C SER A 376 17.84 -1.86 -23.52
N SER A 377 19.03 -1.36 -23.17
CA SER A 377 19.23 -0.25 -22.22
C SER A 377 18.55 -0.35 -20.85
N ASN A 378 18.52 -1.52 -20.20
CA ASN A 378 18.42 -1.57 -18.74
C ASN A 378 19.76 -1.14 -18.15
N THR A 379 20.02 0.15 -18.32
CA THR A 379 21.18 0.90 -17.86
C THR A 379 21.47 0.50 -16.42
N TYR A 380 22.64 -0.10 -16.14
CA TYR A 380 23.12 -0.33 -14.78
C TYR A 380 22.83 0.89 -13.90
N LYS A 381 21.79 0.80 -13.07
CA LYS A 381 21.31 1.91 -12.24
C LYS A 381 22.12 1.90 -10.95
N SER A 382 22.74 3.04 -10.66
CA SER A 382 23.46 3.20 -9.41
C SER A 382 22.45 3.41 -8.28
N TYR A 383 22.42 2.48 -7.32
CA TYR A 383 21.54 2.53 -6.15
C TYR A 383 22.20 3.16 -4.92
N HIS A 384 23.37 3.76 -5.10
CA HIS A 384 24.19 4.27 -4.01
C HIS A 384 24.66 5.72 -4.21
N HIS A 385 24.33 6.32 -5.37
CA HIS A 385 24.62 7.72 -5.68
C HIS A 385 23.49 8.63 -5.20
N THR A 386 23.85 9.72 -4.54
CA THR A 386 22.89 10.73 -4.07
C THR A 386 22.59 11.77 -5.14
N PRO A 387 21.47 12.51 -4.99
CA PRO A 387 21.39 13.83 -5.60
C PRO A 387 22.41 14.79 -4.97
N PHE A 388 22.40 16.05 -5.40
CA PHE A 388 23.27 17.10 -4.84
C PHE A 388 22.93 17.40 -3.38
N LEU A 389 23.86 17.09 -2.48
CA LEU A 389 23.76 17.30 -1.04
C LEU A 389 24.46 18.60 -0.61
N ARG A 390 23.88 19.29 0.36
CA ARG A 390 24.50 20.49 0.96
C ARG A 390 25.76 20.12 1.73
N VAL A 391 26.77 20.97 1.61
CA VAL A 391 28.01 20.87 2.40
C VAL A 391 27.93 21.86 3.55
N ALA A 392 28.15 21.37 4.78
CA ALA A 392 28.22 22.24 5.95
C ALA A 392 29.53 23.04 5.92
N SER A 393 29.43 24.35 6.17
CA SER A 393 30.57 25.25 6.30
C SER A 393 30.68 25.79 7.73
N SER A 394 31.90 26.09 8.19
CA SER A 394 32.12 26.68 9.52
C SER A 394 31.39 28.02 9.72
N ILE A 395 31.27 28.83 8.67
CA ILE A 395 30.55 30.11 8.67
C ILE A 395 29.85 30.28 7.32
N ALA A 396 28.53 30.44 7.32
CA ALA A 396 27.72 30.79 6.16
C ALA A 396 26.87 32.04 6.45
N SER A 397 26.92 33.02 5.54
CA SER A 397 26.08 34.21 5.50
C SER A 397 25.57 34.41 4.06
N ASN A 398 24.69 35.40 3.85
CA ASN A 398 24.06 35.68 2.55
C ASN A 398 25.08 35.96 1.42
N HIS A 399 26.21 36.60 1.74
CA HIS A 399 27.25 36.97 0.76
C HIS A 399 28.69 36.79 1.26
N SER A 400 28.89 36.13 2.41
CA SER A 400 30.22 35.93 2.99
C SER A 400 30.27 34.65 3.82
N GLY A 401 31.46 34.08 3.98
CA GLY A 401 31.64 32.85 4.74
C GLY A 401 32.93 32.14 4.40
N PHE A 402 33.13 30.99 5.02
CA PHE A 402 34.19 30.06 4.63
C PHE A 402 33.62 29.04 3.66
N PHE A 403 34.24 28.95 2.49
CA PHE A 403 33.81 28.03 1.44
C PHE A 403 34.92 27.02 1.16
N HIS A 404 34.61 25.74 1.38
CA HIS A 404 35.46 24.63 1.02
C HIS A 404 34.60 23.54 0.40
N THR A 405 34.81 23.26 -0.87
CA THR A 405 34.12 22.18 -1.60
C THR A 405 34.93 20.90 -1.52
N PRO A 406 34.36 19.83 -0.97
CA PRO A 406 34.93 18.49 -1.07
C PRO A 406 35.22 18.12 -2.52
N ARG A 407 36.36 17.50 -2.78
CA ARG A 407 36.79 17.07 -4.11
C ARG A 407 36.38 15.64 -4.36
N ILE A 408 36.32 15.25 -5.63
CA ILE A 408 36.02 13.88 -6.02
C ILE A 408 37.09 12.93 -5.47
N GLY A 409 36.62 11.87 -4.80
CA GLY A 409 37.45 10.92 -4.06
C GLY A 409 37.61 11.22 -2.57
N ASP A 410 37.20 12.41 -2.09
CA ASP A 410 37.25 12.73 -0.67
C ASP A 410 36.19 11.94 0.11
N GLU A 411 36.56 11.48 1.31
CA GLU A 411 35.62 10.88 2.25
C GLU A 411 34.92 11.96 3.06
N VAL A 412 33.59 11.90 3.13
CA VAL A 412 32.75 12.86 3.82
C VAL A 412 31.80 12.18 4.80
N ILE A 413 31.44 12.92 5.86
CA ILE A 413 30.39 12.51 6.80
C ILE A 413 29.07 13.13 6.33
N ILE A 414 28.05 12.28 6.22
CA ILE A 414 26.69 12.64 5.83
C ILE A 414 25.81 12.52 7.07
N SER A 415 25.05 13.57 7.39
CA SER A 415 24.13 13.63 8.53
C SER A 415 22.70 13.25 8.16
#